data_AF-A2FN93-F1
#
_entry.id   AF-A2FN93-F1
#
_cell.length_a   1.000
_cell.length_b   1.000
_cell.length_c   1.000
_cell.angle_alpha   90.00
_cell.angle_beta   90.00
_cell.angle_gamma   90.00
#
_symmetry.space_group_name_H-M   'P 1'
#
loop_
_entity.id
_entity.type
_entity.pdbx_description
1 polymer ?
#
loop_
_entity_poly.entity_id
_entity_poly.type
_entity_poly.pdbx_seq_one_letter_code
_entity_poly.pdbx_strand_id
1 'polypeptide(L)'
;MYLYLGGKGQDQDKTIPNQTPTQGGWNFGGNGGVEYTSETGFAENGAGGGGAVDIRLEYIDINKDKPDQNILKKSIESRIIVAGSGGGASSGEEFPLGKIDGFPGGNISAISNGIYVLGGSQTSGTLGIGHNGRSSSKNEGASGGCGSGYRGGINKLPSSSNEGYFQIGGTGGSSYVSGHFGCISPSHQNDIVANNQNSIHESGYKFINTKMISGQEKMPSPFNDSFIFGNIGNGIGRITFLYAYIQTCVIFKSNYYLYMFLFTAISTT
;
A
#
# COMPACT_ATOMS: atom_id res chain seq x y z
N MET A 1 -10.31 5.68 -13.37
CA MET A 1 -9.24 4.99 -12.62
C MET A 1 -8.20 6.02 -12.24
N TYR A 2 -7.80 6.03 -10.97
CA TYR A 2 -6.90 7.03 -10.40
C TYR A 2 -5.75 6.31 -9.70
N LEU A 3 -4.51 6.66 -10.03
CA LEU A 3 -3.31 6.07 -9.46
C LEU A 3 -2.81 6.92 -8.30
N TYR A 4 -2.61 6.30 -7.14
CA TYR A 4 -2.01 6.91 -5.96
C TYR A 4 -0.65 6.23 -5.73
N LEU A 5 0.43 7.00 -5.80
CA LEU A 5 1.79 6.51 -5.55
C LEU A 5 2.20 6.82 -4.11
N GLY A 6 2.26 5.79 -3.28
CA GLY A 6 2.61 5.93 -1.86
C GLY A 6 3.96 6.59 -1.63
N GLY A 7 4.06 7.40 -0.58
CA GLY A 7 5.31 8.01 -0.13
C GLY A 7 6.08 7.11 0.82
N LYS A 8 7.41 7.24 0.85
CA LYS A 8 8.24 6.74 1.96
C LYS A 8 7.83 7.50 3.24
N GLY A 9 7.76 6.78 4.38
CA GLY A 9 7.71 7.44 5.68
C GLY A 9 9.01 8.21 5.94
N GLN A 10 8.92 9.26 6.76
CA GLN A 10 10.09 10.05 7.12
C GLN A 10 11.01 9.23 8.05
N ASP A 11 12.30 9.45 7.87
CA ASP A 11 13.30 8.99 8.82
C ASP A 11 13.25 9.89 10.05
N GLN A 12 13.68 9.34 11.18
CA GLN A 12 13.75 10.04 12.43
C GLN A 12 15.01 10.94 12.44
N ASP A 13 14.84 12.25 12.54
CA ASP A 13 15.92 13.24 12.46
C ASP A 13 16.03 14.16 13.69
N LYS A 14 15.08 14.05 14.63
CA LYS A 14 14.93 14.97 15.78
C LYS A 14 14.98 14.23 17.11
N THR A 15 15.80 14.75 18.02
CA THR A 15 16.07 14.23 19.38
C THR A 15 15.32 14.98 20.48
N ILE A 16 14.25 15.72 20.14
CA ILE A 16 13.52 16.53 21.14
C ILE A 16 12.56 15.62 21.92
N PRO A 17 12.72 15.47 23.25
CA PRO A 17 11.82 14.66 24.05
C PRO A 17 10.38 15.19 24.00
N ASN A 18 9.42 14.26 24.01
CA ASN A 18 7.98 14.49 24.02
C ASN A 18 7.40 15.22 22.78
N GLN A 19 8.14 15.35 21.68
CA GLN A 19 7.72 16.20 20.55
C GLN A 19 7.76 15.60 19.15
N THR A 20 8.04 14.32 18.95
CA THR A 20 8.37 13.86 17.58
C THR A 20 7.41 12.81 17.01
N PRO A 21 6.30 13.22 16.37
CA PRO A 21 5.63 12.38 15.39
C PRO A 21 6.32 12.54 14.04
N THR A 22 7.26 11.63 13.75
CA THR A 22 7.85 11.49 12.41
C THR A 22 6.72 11.21 11.41
N GLN A 23 6.63 11.95 10.30
CA GLN A 23 5.46 11.80 9.42
C GLN A 23 5.48 10.46 8.68
N GLY A 24 4.31 9.82 8.63
CA GLY A 24 4.06 8.68 7.76
C GLY A 24 4.08 9.09 6.28
N GLY A 25 4.27 8.09 5.44
CA GLY A 25 4.31 8.26 3.99
C GLY A 25 2.96 8.66 3.41
N TRP A 26 3.01 9.47 2.36
CA TRP A 26 1.82 9.89 1.61
C TRP A 26 0.99 8.68 1.15
N ASN A 27 -0.34 8.79 1.20
CA ASN A 27 -1.29 7.67 1.12
C ASN A 27 -1.34 6.82 2.40
N PHE A 28 -1.49 7.52 3.53
CA PHE A 28 -1.94 7.02 4.84
C PHE A 28 -1.00 6.08 5.60
N GLY A 29 0.32 6.21 5.40
CA GLY A 29 1.29 5.60 6.31
C GLY A 29 1.14 6.15 7.74
N GLY A 30 1.37 5.29 8.73
CA GLY A 30 1.32 5.70 10.14
C GLY A 30 2.51 6.58 10.51
N ASN A 31 2.26 7.61 11.32
CA ASN A 31 3.34 8.42 11.90
C ASN A 31 4.17 7.59 12.89
N GLY A 32 5.43 7.96 13.11
CA GLY A 32 6.24 7.46 14.20
C GLY A 32 5.72 7.89 15.57
N GLY A 33 6.07 7.12 16.59
CA GLY A 33 5.83 7.40 18.01
C GLY A 33 6.85 8.38 18.55
N VAL A 34 6.49 9.06 19.64
CA VAL A 34 7.32 10.10 20.26
C VAL A 34 8.36 9.51 21.23
N GLU A 35 9.41 10.27 21.47
CA GLU A 35 10.44 10.06 22.49
C GLU A 35 9.90 10.40 23.90
N TYR A 36 10.02 9.52 24.91
CA TYR A 36 9.64 9.84 26.30
C TYR A 36 10.80 9.75 27.31
N THR A 37 11.99 9.25 26.96
CA THR A 37 13.04 8.86 27.93
C THR A 37 14.34 9.67 27.86
N SER A 38 14.58 10.53 26.88
CA SER A 38 15.91 11.12 26.68
C SER A 38 16.42 12.05 27.81
N GLU A 39 17.10 11.49 28.82
CA GLU A 39 18.02 12.21 29.72
C GLU A 39 19.42 12.36 29.09
N THR A 40 19.73 11.64 28.00
CA THR A 40 21.10 11.45 27.47
C THR A 40 21.34 11.96 26.04
N GLY A 41 20.33 12.53 25.37
CA GLY A 41 20.49 13.20 24.07
C GLY A 41 20.56 12.28 22.84
N PHE A 42 20.32 10.97 23.00
CA PHE A 42 20.06 10.05 21.88
C PHE A 42 18.55 9.92 21.67
N ALA A 43 18.13 9.79 20.41
CA ALA A 43 16.73 9.55 20.08
C ALA A 43 16.40 8.06 20.08
N GLU A 44 15.34 7.67 20.77
CA GLU A 44 14.75 6.32 20.87
C GLU A 44 13.32 6.29 20.27
N ASN A 45 13.04 7.16 19.30
CA ASN A 45 11.72 7.30 18.70
C ASN A 45 11.59 6.58 17.34
N GLY A 46 10.36 6.52 16.83
CA GLY A 46 10.06 5.75 15.64
C GLY A 46 10.07 6.56 14.34
N ALA A 47 10.48 5.93 13.26
CA ALA A 47 10.28 6.40 11.91
C ALA A 47 8.82 6.22 11.46
N GLY A 48 8.40 6.98 10.44
CA GLY A 48 7.08 6.84 9.84
C GLY A 48 6.97 5.57 9.00
N GLY A 49 5.79 4.95 8.98
CA GLY A 49 5.43 3.90 8.04
C GLY A 49 5.21 4.45 6.64
N GLY A 50 5.43 3.65 5.60
CA GLY A 50 5.16 4.02 4.22
C GLY A 50 3.66 4.12 3.91
N GLY A 51 3.34 4.79 2.81
CA GLY A 51 2.00 4.76 2.24
C GLY A 51 1.89 3.80 1.06
N ALA A 52 0.69 3.28 0.83
CA ALA A 52 0.40 2.27 -0.18
C ALA A 52 0.44 2.84 -1.60
N VAL A 53 0.66 1.97 -2.58
CA VAL A 53 0.39 2.28 -3.99
C VAL A 53 -0.94 1.63 -4.36
N ASP A 54 -1.88 2.39 -4.91
CA ASP A 54 -3.18 1.82 -5.27
C ASP A 54 -3.81 2.45 -6.51
N ILE A 55 -4.75 1.69 -7.10
CA ILE A 55 -5.61 2.14 -8.19
C ILE A 55 -7.05 2.17 -7.69
N ARG A 56 -7.68 3.33 -7.79
CA ARG A 56 -9.06 3.60 -7.33
C ARG A 56 -10.00 3.86 -8.49
N LEU A 57 -11.27 3.51 -8.32
CA LEU A 57 -12.32 3.93 -9.26
C LEU A 57 -12.88 5.31 -8.90
N GLU A 58 -12.87 5.68 -7.62
CA GLU A 58 -13.37 6.96 -7.13
C GLU A 58 -12.22 7.90 -6.74
N TYR A 59 -12.25 9.12 -7.29
CA TYR A 59 -11.23 10.13 -7.04
C TYR A 59 -11.45 10.85 -5.72
N ILE A 60 -10.36 11.16 -5.05
CA ILE A 60 -10.32 12.15 -3.99
C ILE A 60 -8.95 12.82 -3.95
N ASP A 61 -8.91 14.13 -3.79
CA ASP A 61 -7.67 14.81 -3.45
C ASP A 61 -7.38 14.62 -1.96
N ILE A 62 -6.46 13.69 -1.63
CA ILE A 62 -6.05 13.41 -0.24
C ILE A 62 -5.13 14.48 0.35
N ASN A 63 -4.70 15.48 -0.44
CA ASN A 63 -3.91 16.61 0.05
C ASN A 63 -4.79 17.77 0.54
N LYS A 64 -6.09 17.73 0.26
CA LYS A 64 -7.03 18.76 0.69
C LYS A 64 -7.08 18.79 2.22
N ASP A 65 -6.96 19.99 2.81
CA ASP A 65 -7.18 20.16 4.25
C ASP A 65 -8.62 19.75 4.59
N LYS A 66 -8.77 18.82 5.54
CA LYS A 66 -10.04 18.19 5.95
C LYS A 66 -10.84 17.63 4.76
N PRO A 67 -10.38 16.52 4.15
CA PRO A 67 -11.14 15.88 3.07
C PRO A 67 -12.47 15.36 3.61
N ASP A 68 -13.49 15.37 2.76
CA ASP A 68 -14.80 14.78 3.10
C ASP A 68 -14.62 13.29 3.39
N GLN A 69 -14.92 12.90 4.62
CA GLN A 69 -14.69 11.54 5.11
C GLN A 69 -15.56 10.50 4.42
N ASN A 70 -16.75 10.87 3.94
CA ASN A 70 -17.61 9.97 3.17
C ASN A 70 -17.02 9.72 1.78
N ILE A 71 -16.50 10.76 1.13
CA ILE A 71 -15.82 10.62 -0.17
C ILE A 71 -14.52 9.84 0.01
N LEU A 72 -13.77 10.10 1.07
CA LEU A 72 -12.54 9.36 1.36
C LEU A 72 -12.82 7.89 1.55
N LYS A 73 -13.83 7.55 2.35
CA LYS A 73 -14.27 6.16 2.56
C LYS A 73 -14.63 5.50 1.22
N LYS A 74 -15.47 6.13 0.39
CA LYS A 74 -15.83 5.62 -0.94
C LYS A 74 -14.60 5.42 -1.82
N SER A 75 -13.65 6.35 -1.81
CA SER A 75 -12.40 6.23 -2.56
C SER A 75 -11.57 5.02 -2.09
N ILE A 76 -11.40 4.85 -0.78
CA ILE A 76 -10.68 3.72 -0.18
C ILE A 76 -11.37 2.38 -0.46
N GLU A 77 -12.71 2.34 -0.43
CA GLU A 77 -13.48 1.14 -0.78
C GLU A 77 -13.40 0.83 -2.29
N SER A 78 -13.23 1.85 -3.14
CA SER A 78 -13.16 1.68 -4.60
C SER A 78 -11.83 1.12 -5.15
N ARG A 79 -10.94 0.66 -4.29
CA ARG A 79 -9.58 0.20 -4.65
C ARG A 79 -9.64 -1.17 -5.32
N ILE A 80 -9.12 -1.27 -6.54
CA ILE A 80 -9.12 -2.51 -7.33
C ILE A 80 -7.75 -3.20 -7.37
N ILE A 81 -6.67 -2.45 -7.12
CA ILE A 81 -5.29 -2.94 -6.93
C ILE A 81 -4.69 -2.12 -5.79
N VAL A 82 -4.02 -2.78 -4.85
CA VAL A 82 -3.29 -2.18 -3.74
C VAL A 82 -2.00 -2.97 -3.52
N ALA A 83 -0.87 -2.28 -3.54
CA ALA A 83 0.40 -2.78 -3.02
C ALA A 83 0.61 -2.22 -1.61
N GLY A 84 0.70 -3.12 -0.63
CA GLY A 84 1.01 -2.79 0.75
C GLY A 84 2.40 -2.18 0.90
N SER A 85 2.53 -1.24 1.83
CA SER A 85 3.78 -0.55 2.14
C SER A 85 4.42 -1.06 3.42
N GLY A 86 5.70 -0.74 3.65
CA GLY A 86 6.44 -1.16 4.84
C GLY A 86 6.22 -0.25 6.05
N GLY A 87 6.51 -0.75 7.24
CA GLY A 87 6.55 0.02 8.48
C GLY A 87 7.88 0.74 8.70
N GLY A 88 7.87 1.74 9.58
CA GLY A 88 9.06 2.48 10.02
C GLY A 88 9.80 1.74 11.14
N ALA A 89 11.13 1.87 11.17
CA ALA A 89 11.95 1.34 12.25
C ALA A 89 11.83 2.15 13.55
N SER A 90 12.34 1.62 14.64
CA SER A 90 12.63 2.34 15.89
C SER A 90 14.14 2.53 16.01
N SER A 91 14.58 3.65 16.59
CA SER A 91 15.87 3.69 17.26
C SER A 91 15.71 3.10 18.67
N GLY A 92 16.67 2.30 19.12
CA GLY A 92 16.58 1.57 20.37
C GLY A 92 17.31 0.23 20.37
N GLU A 93 17.19 -0.50 21.47
CA GLU A 93 17.63 -1.86 21.66
C GLU A 93 16.56 -2.88 21.25
N GLU A 94 16.99 -4.03 20.76
CA GLU A 94 16.06 -5.14 20.50
C GLU A 94 15.55 -5.75 21.80
N PHE A 95 14.25 -6.04 21.84
CA PHE A 95 13.61 -6.70 22.99
C PHE A 95 13.08 -8.09 22.59
N PRO A 96 12.95 -9.03 23.53
CA PRO A 96 12.42 -10.37 23.22
C PRO A 96 11.03 -10.39 22.58
N LEU A 97 10.26 -9.30 22.69
CA LEU A 97 8.89 -9.19 22.20
C LEU A 97 8.76 -8.60 20.78
N GLY A 98 9.86 -8.16 20.15
CA GLY A 98 9.85 -7.62 18.80
C GLY A 98 11.19 -6.97 18.41
N LYS A 99 11.37 -6.71 17.12
CA LYS A 99 12.58 -6.11 16.55
C LYS A 99 12.44 -4.61 16.37
N ILE A 100 13.55 -3.89 16.40
CA ILE A 100 13.60 -2.46 16.08
C ILE A 100 13.32 -2.17 14.59
N ASP A 101 13.57 -3.15 13.71
CA ASP A 101 13.38 -2.99 12.27
C ASP A 101 11.93 -2.76 11.85
N GLY A 102 11.74 -1.90 10.85
CA GLY A 102 10.47 -1.80 10.13
C GLY A 102 10.31 -2.98 9.16
N PHE A 103 9.12 -3.58 9.12
CA PHE A 103 8.86 -4.74 8.24
C PHE A 103 8.19 -4.33 6.93
N PRO A 104 8.49 -5.00 5.81
CA PRO A 104 7.96 -4.63 4.49
C PRO A 104 6.46 -4.94 4.36
N GLY A 105 5.85 -4.36 3.31
CA GLY A 105 4.49 -4.68 2.89
C GLY A 105 4.33 -6.14 2.49
N GLY A 106 3.14 -6.69 2.76
CA GLY A 106 2.81 -8.09 2.52
C GLY A 106 2.06 -8.34 1.22
N ASN A 107 1.87 -9.63 0.91
CA ASN A 107 0.92 -10.08 -0.11
C ASN A 107 -0.51 -10.02 0.46
N ILE A 108 -1.20 -11.15 0.65
CA ILE A 108 -2.51 -11.21 1.32
C ILE A 108 -2.40 -10.77 2.80
N SER A 109 -1.23 -11.02 3.42
CA SER A 109 -0.90 -10.60 4.78
C SER A 109 0.53 -10.08 4.86
N ALA A 110 0.74 -9.05 5.67
CA ALA A 110 2.06 -8.59 6.09
C ALA A 110 2.51 -9.36 7.34
N ILE A 111 3.82 -9.32 7.58
CA ILE A 111 4.43 -10.04 8.69
C ILE A 111 4.34 -9.19 9.96
N SER A 112 3.97 -9.85 11.06
CA SER A 112 3.94 -9.22 12.38
C SER A 112 5.33 -9.11 12.97
N ASN A 113 5.57 -8.02 13.69
CA ASN A 113 6.79 -7.78 14.44
C ASN A 113 6.51 -8.06 15.92
N GLY A 114 6.53 -9.35 16.27
CA GLY A 114 6.17 -9.82 17.60
C GLY A 114 4.67 -9.89 17.85
N ILE A 115 4.29 -9.91 19.14
CA ILE A 115 2.91 -10.19 19.56
C ILE A 115 2.00 -8.95 19.63
N TYR A 116 2.59 -7.75 19.66
CA TYR A 116 1.85 -6.50 19.83
C TYR A 116 1.82 -5.62 18.58
N VAL A 117 2.76 -5.78 17.65
CA VAL A 117 2.79 -5.05 16.38
C VAL A 117 2.46 -6.04 15.27
N LEU A 118 1.21 -6.04 14.81
CA LEU A 118 0.68 -7.05 13.89
C LEU A 118 0.66 -6.51 12.47
N GLY A 119 1.01 -7.37 11.50
CA GLY A 119 0.90 -7.03 10.08
C GLY A 119 -0.56 -6.89 9.64
N GLY A 120 -0.82 -5.99 8.69
CA GLY A 120 -2.13 -5.90 8.05
C GLY A 120 -2.45 -7.18 7.28
N SER A 121 -3.72 -7.59 7.23
CA SER A 121 -4.17 -8.75 6.45
C SER A 121 -5.43 -8.40 5.65
N GLN A 122 -6.12 -9.38 5.07
CA GLN A 122 -7.43 -9.13 4.45
C GLN A 122 -8.53 -8.83 5.49
N THR A 123 -8.34 -9.30 6.72
CA THR A 123 -9.35 -9.27 7.80
C THR A 123 -8.90 -8.51 9.04
N SER A 124 -7.62 -8.15 9.13
CA SER A 124 -7.04 -7.43 10.27
C SER A 124 -6.42 -6.12 9.82
N GLY A 125 -6.65 -5.08 10.63
CA GLY A 125 -6.17 -3.73 10.39
C GLY A 125 -7.21 -2.78 9.81
N THR A 126 -6.88 -1.49 9.84
CA THR A 126 -7.75 -0.44 9.32
C THR A 126 -7.63 -0.40 7.80
N LEU A 127 -8.77 -0.41 7.11
CA LEU A 127 -8.82 -0.37 5.65
C LEU A 127 -8.11 0.90 5.15
N GLY A 128 -7.04 0.71 4.39
CA GLY A 128 -6.29 1.81 3.77
C GLY A 128 -5.33 2.58 4.66
N ILE A 129 -5.27 2.31 5.97
CA ILE A 129 -4.56 3.19 6.92
C ILE A 129 -3.64 2.36 7.81
N GLY A 130 -2.37 2.78 7.92
CA GLY A 130 -1.42 2.25 8.89
C GLY A 130 -1.58 2.90 10.26
N HIS A 131 -1.49 2.13 11.34
CA HIS A 131 -1.49 2.72 12.69
C HIS A 131 -0.25 3.56 12.94
N ASN A 132 -0.43 4.68 13.65
CA ASN A 132 0.69 5.43 14.19
C ASN A 132 1.44 4.58 15.22
N GLY A 133 2.73 4.83 15.32
CA GLY A 133 3.56 4.37 16.40
C GLY A 133 3.03 4.88 17.74
N ARG A 134 3.19 4.06 18.78
CA ARG A 134 2.69 4.33 20.12
C ARG A 134 3.83 4.20 21.12
N SER A 135 4.15 5.34 21.72
CA SER A 135 5.03 5.47 22.88
C SER A 135 4.27 6.19 23.99
N SER A 136 4.67 5.98 25.24
CA SER A 136 4.13 6.65 26.42
C SER A 136 5.15 6.55 27.56
N SER A 137 5.01 7.41 28.58
CA SER A 137 5.82 7.33 29.81
C SER A 137 5.73 6.01 30.58
N LYS A 138 4.80 5.12 30.20
CA LYS A 138 4.61 3.80 30.80
C LYS A 138 4.97 2.64 29.88
N ASN A 139 5.19 2.92 28.59
CA ASN A 139 5.39 1.90 27.55
C ASN A 139 5.91 2.56 26.27
N GLU A 140 7.16 2.32 25.94
CA GLU A 140 7.78 2.72 24.67
C GLU A 140 7.86 1.50 23.76
N GLY A 141 6.70 1.05 23.25
CA GLY A 141 6.51 -0.34 22.86
C GLY A 141 6.40 -0.64 21.35
N ALA A 142 6.01 0.35 20.57
CA ALA A 142 5.69 0.20 19.15
C ALA A 142 5.86 1.56 18.49
N SER A 143 7.03 2.14 18.69
CA SER A 143 7.36 3.49 18.25
C SER A 143 7.36 3.58 16.71
N GLY A 144 7.70 2.53 15.97
CA GLY A 144 7.64 2.55 14.51
C GLY A 144 6.21 2.70 13.98
N GLY A 145 6.00 3.64 13.05
CA GLY A 145 4.72 3.78 12.34
C GLY A 145 4.46 2.60 11.42
N CYS A 146 3.22 2.08 11.39
CA CYS A 146 2.88 0.97 10.51
C CYS A 146 2.62 1.45 9.08
N GLY A 147 3.00 0.63 8.11
CA GLY A 147 2.69 0.84 6.69
C GLY A 147 1.20 0.69 6.40
N SER A 148 0.71 1.49 5.45
CA SER A 148 -0.64 1.33 4.92
C SER A 148 -0.70 0.26 3.82
N GLY A 149 -1.90 -0.09 3.38
CA GLY A 149 -2.12 -1.14 2.40
C GLY A 149 -3.60 -1.33 2.12
N TYR A 150 -4.01 -2.53 1.69
CA TYR A 150 -5.41 -2.90 1.68
C TYR A 150 -5.99 -2.72 3.09
N ARG A 151 -5.33 -3.33 4.08
CA ARG A 151 -5.37 -2.94 5.48
C ARG A 151 -3.96 -2.68 5.99
N GLY A 152 -3.77 -1.61 6.77
CA GLY A 152 -2.48 -1.30 7.35
C GLY A 152 -2.15 -2.14 8.59
N GLY A 153 -0.88 -2.14 8.97
CA GLY A 153 -0.42 -2.76 10.22
C GLY A 153 -1.02 -2.08 11.47
N ILE A 154 -1.05 -2.82 12.58
CA ILE A 154 -1.72 -2.39 13.83
C ILE A 154 -0.87 -2.61 15.07
N ASN A 155 -0.94 -1.64 15.97
CA ASN A 155 -0.33 -1.69 17.31
C ASN A 155 -1.40 -2.04 18.36
N LYS A 156 -1.16 -3.10 19.15
CA LYS A 156 -2.04 -3.63 20.20
C LYS A 156 -1.33 -3.72 21.56
N LEU A 157 -0.49 -2.74 21.88
CA LEU A 157 0.18 -2.67 23.17
C LEU A 157 -0.83 -2.63 24.33
N PRO A 158 -0.58 -3.36 25.43
CA PRO A 158 -1.40 -3.29 26.64
C PRO A 158 -1.33 -1.88 27.27
N SER A 159 -2.40 -1.47 27.92
CA SER A 159 -2.56 -0.13 28.53
C SER A 159 -1.61 0.14 29.70
N SER A 160 -1.12 -0.92 30.34
CA SER A 160 -0.14 -0.89 31.43
C SER A 160 0.70 -2.15 31.32
N SER A 161 1.99 -2.03 31.02
CA SER A 161 2.92 -3.10 31.30
C SER A 161 3.84 -2.63 32.42
N ASN A 162 3.84 -3.36 33.54
CA ASN A 162 4.90 -3.27 34.55
C ASN A 162 6.22 -3.86 34.01
N GLU A 163 6.19 -4.42 32.80
CA GLU A 163 7.34 -4.98 32.09
C GLU A 163 7.57 -4.18 30.81
N GLY A 164 8.79 -3.65 30.67
CA GLY A 164 9.44 -3.41 29.39
C GLY A 164 9.06 -2.13 28.66
N TYR A 165 10.06 -1.27 28.51
CA TYR A 165 10.27 -0.53 27.27
C TYR A 165 10.37 -1.57 26.14
N PHE A 166 9.69 -1.38 25.00
CA PHE A 166 9.81 -2.28 23.85
C PHE A 166 10.04 -1.46 22.57
N GLN A 167 11.28 -1.21 22.20
CA GLN A 167 11.53 -0.48 20.97
C GLN A 167 11.25 -1.39 19.76
N ILE A 168 9.99 -1.40 19.30
CA ILE A 168 9.53 -2.25 18.20
C ILE A 168 9.19 -1.38 16.99
N GLY A 169 9.79 -1.73 15.84
CA GLY A 169 9.49 -1.15 14.55
C GLY A 169 8.10 -1.55 14.04
N GLY A 170 7.50 -0.70 13.23
CA GLY A 170 6.18 -0.90 12.65
C GLY A 170 6.16 -2.04 11.62
N THR A 171 4.97 -2.59 11.40
CA THR A 171 4.73 -3.62 10.38
C THR A 171 4.21 -3.00 9.08
N GLY A 172 4.25 -3.78 8.00
CA GLY A 172 3.65 -3.38 6.73
C GLY A 172 2.14 -3.57 6.66
N GLY A 173 1.55 -3.04 5.59
CA GLY A 173 0.17 -3.31 5.19
C GLY A 173 0.05 -4.52 4.26
N SER A 174 -1.15 -5.10 4.18
CA SER A 174 -1.49 -6.11 3.17
C SER A 174 -1.68 -5.48 1.79
N SER A 175 -1.63 -6.30 0.76
CA SER A 175 -1.95 -5.98 -0.63
C SER A 175 -3.34 -6.53 -1.00
N TYR A 176 -3.88 -6.07 -2.11
CA TYR A 176 -5.16 -6.53 -2.67
C TYR A 176 -5.15 -6.43 -4.18
N VAL A 177 -5.73 -7.42 -4.86
CA VAL A 177 -6.02 -7.35 -6.29
C VAL A 177 -7.40 -7.97 -6.51
N SER A 178 -8.31 -7.21 -7.13
CA SER A 178 -9.65 -7.72 -7.41
C SER A 178 -9.60 -9.00 -8.24
N GLY A 179 -10.23 -10.06 -7.74
CA GLY A 179 -10.25 -11.39 -8.35
C GLY A 179 -9.01 -12.24 -8.10
N HIS A 180 -8.04 -11.80 -7.30
CA HIS A 180 -6.95 -12.66 -6.83
C HIS A 180 -7.45 -13.59 -5.72
N PHE A 181 -7.15 -14.88 -5.84
CA PHE A 181 -7.54 -15.86 -4.83
C PHE A 181 -6.88 -15.53 -3.48
N GLY A 182 -7.66 -15.61 -2.40
CA GLY A 182 -7.20 -15.25 -1.05
C GLY A 182 -7.45 -13.79 -0.67
N CYS A 183 -7.77 -12.92 -1.62
CA CYS A 183 -8.24 -11.55 -1.33
C CYS A 183 -9.72 -11.52 -0.94
N ILE A 184 -10.10 -10.53 -0.13
CA ILE A 184 -11.49 -10.24 0.22
C ILE A 184 -11.76 -8.79 -0.17
N SER A 185 -12.77 -8.57 -1.00
CA SER A 185 -13.18 -7.26 -1.51
C SER A 185 -13.68 -6.33 -0.39
N PRO A 186 -13.50 -5.00 -0.50
CA PRO A 186 -14.11 -4.02 0.40
C PRO A 186 -15.62 -4.22 0.63
N SER A 187 -16.36 -4.60 -0.42
CA SER A 187 -17.80 -4.91 -0.33
C SER A 187 -18.12 -6.17 0.49
N HIS A 188 -17.11 -6.98 0.82
CA HIS A 188 -17.21 -8.21 1.62
C HIS A 188 -16.41 -8.11 2.92
N GLN A 189 -16.25 -6.90 3.48
CA GLN A 189 -15.41 -6.65 4.66
C GLN A 189 -15.73 -7.46 5.93
N ASN A 190 -16.92 -8.06 6.02
CA ASN A 190 -17.34 -8.89 7.16
C ASN A 190 -16.95 -10.37 6.97
N ASP A 191 -16.53 -10.77 5.77
CA ASP A 191 -16.09 -12.12 5.50
C ASP A 191 -14.74 -12.35 6.15
N ILE A 192 -14.59 -13.51 6.79
CA ILE A 192 -13.35 -13.93 7.45
C ILE A 192 -12.55 -14.96 6.64
N VAL A 193 -13.16 -15.52 5.59
CA VAL A 193 -12.57 -16.53 4.70
C VAL A 193 -12.71 -16.07 3.26
N ALA A 194 -11.60 -16.08 2.53
CA ALA A 194 -11.58 -15.75 1.11
C ALA A 194 -12.13 -16.89 0.24
N ASN A 195 -12.82 -16.53 -0.84
CA ASN A 195 -13.32 -17.41 -1.89
C ASN A 195 -13.32 -16.68 -3.24
N ASN A 196 -13.73 -17.36 -4.30
CA ASN A 196 -13.67 -16.81 -5.65
C ASN A 196 -14.63 -15.64 -5.86
N GLN A 197 -15.76 -15.62 -5.16
CA GLN A 197 -16.81 -14.62 -5.32
C GLN A 197 -16.49 -13.36 -4.52
N ASN A 198 -16.06 -13.50 -3.27
CA ASN A 198 -15.79 -12.37 -2.39
C ASN A 198 -14.45 -11.68 -2.64
N SER A 199 -13.60 -12.20 -3.54
CA SER A 199 -12.39 -11.51 -3.99
C SER A 199 -12.65 -10.41 -5.03
N ILE A 200 -13.83 -10.41 -5.65
CA ILE A 200 -14.17 -9.51 -6.77
C ILE A 200 -14.74 -8.20 -6.22
N HIS A 201 -14.13 -7.09 -6.64
CA HIS A 201 -14.58 -5.72 -6.36
C HIS A 201 -16.00 -5.48 -6.91
N GLU A 202 -16.84 -4.72 -6.21
CA GLU A 202 -18.26 -4.51 -6.53
C GLU A 202 -18.52 -3.93 -7.92
N SER A 203 -17.53 -3.29 -8.52
CA SER A 203 -17.57 -2.85 -9.93
C SER A 203 -17.68 -4.00 -10.95
N GLY A 204 -17.40 -5.24 -10.54
CA GLY A 204 -17.28 -6.40 -11.42
C GLY A 204 -15.94 -6.54 -12.14
N TYR A 205 -15.05 -5.53 -12.08
CA TYR A 205 -13.69 -5.66 -12.61
C TYR A 205 -12.89 -6.69 -11.82
N LYS A 206 -12.21 -7.58 -12.55
CA LYS A 206 -11.29 -8.57 -11.99
C LYS A 206 -10.06 -8.70 -12.86
N PHE A 207 -8.95 -9.07 -12.25
CA PHE A 207 -7.72 -9.41 -12.95
C PHE A 207 -7.54 -10.93 -12.97
N ILE A 208 -7.06 -11.45 -14.09
CA ILE A 208 -6.73 -12.87 -14.27
C ILE A 208 -5.22 -13.06 -14.30
N ASN A 209 -4.74 -14.25 -13.98
CA ASN A 209 -3.32 -14.60 -13.96
C ASN A 209 -2.48 -13.65 -13.09
N THR A 210 -3.02 -13.27 -11.95
CA THR A 210 -2.41 -12.33 -11.02
C THR A 210 -1.37 -13.03 -10.14
N LYS A 211 -0.28 -12.32 -9.83
CA LYS A 211 0.72 -12.75 -8.87
C LYS A 211 0.91 -11.64 -7.84
N MET A 212 0.75 -11.96 -6.56
CA MET A 212 1.03 -11.06 -5.44
C MET A 212 2.30 -11.56 -4.74
N ILE A 213 3.31 -10.71 -4.65
CA ILE A 213 4.63 -11.04 -4.08
C ILE A 213 4.84 -10.14 -2.88
N SER A 214 5.21 -10.72 -1.73
CA SER A 214 5.53 -9.96 -0.52
C SER A 214 6.85 -9.20 -0.68
N GLY A 215 7.04 -8.11 0.06
CA GLY A 215 8.31 -7.39 0.08
C GLY A 215 9.49 -8.18 0.69
N GLN A 216 9.24 -9.35 1.29
CA GLN A 216 10.30 -10.29 1.70
C GLN A 216 10.67 -11.32 0.61
N GLU A 217 9.91 -11.35 -0.48
CA GLU A 217 10.15 -12.26 -1.59
C GLU A 217 10.85 -11.52 -2.73
N LYS A 218 11.61 -12.27 -3.52
CA LYS A 218 12.33 -11.73 -4.68
C LYS A 218 11.32 -11.32 -5.75
N MET A 219 11.27 -10.02 -6.07
CA MET A 219 10.34 -9.45 -7.05
C MET A 219 11.07 -8.70 -8.18
N PRO A 220 10.46 -8.54 -9.38
CA PRO A 220 11.07 -7.78 -10.46
C PRO A 220 11.33 -6.34 -10.05
N SER A 221 12.49 -5.81 -10.43
CA SER A 221 12.79 -4.39 -10.29
C SER A 221 11.89 -3.57 -11.22
N PRO A 222 11.29 -2.47 -10.76
CA PRO A 222 10.53 -1.61 -11.65
C PRO A 222 11.43 -0.82 -12.62
N PHE A 223 12.73 -0.71 -12.33
CA PHE A 223 13.67 0.17 -13.04
C PHE A 223 14.50 -0.52 -14.13
N ASN A 224 14.66 -1.83 -14.05
CA ASN A 224 15.52 -2.62 -14.94
C ASN A 224 15.13 -4.10 -14.86
N ASP A 225 15.87 -4.96 -15.55
CA ASP A 225 15.59 -6.41 -15.62
C ASP A 225 16.17 -7.22 -14.44
N SER A 226 16.54 -6.55 -13.34
CA SER A 226 17.01 -7.21 -12.13
C SER A 226 15.84 -7.62 -11.21
N PHE A 227 16.20 -8.22 -10.07
CA PHE A 227 15.27 -8.51 -8.99
C PHE A 227 15.68 -7.78 -7.71
N ILE A 228 14.69 -7.42 -6.90
CA ILE A 228 14.83 -6.71 -5.62
C ILE A 228 14.02 -7.40 -4.52
N PHE A 229 14.30 -7.06 -3.26
CA PHE A 229 13.52 -7.43 -2.08
C PHE A 229 12.90 -6.17 -1.50
N GLY A 230 11.58 -6.03 -1.62
CA GLY A 230 10.91 -4.79 -1.29
C GLY A 230 11.40 -3.61 -2.16
N ASN A 231 10.73 -2.48 -2.07
CA ASN A 231 11.16 -1.26 -2.74
C ASN A 231 11.53 -0.24 -1.66
N ILE A 232 12.77 0.26 -1.71
CA ILE A 232 13.25 1.30 -0.80
C ILE A 232 12.89 2.66 -1.38
N GLY A 233 12.24 3.52 -0.58
CA GLY A 233 11.82 4.86 -1.00
C GLY A 233 10.32 4.93 -1.33
N ASN A 234 9.97 5.84 -2.23
CA ASN A 234 8.58 6.04 -2.64
C ASN A 234 8.05 4.84 -3.44
N GLY A 235 6.75 4.60 -3.34
CA GLY A 235 6.03 3.59 -4.07
C GLY A 235 6.02 3.84 -5.58
N ILE A 236 5.97 2.75 -6.34
CA ILE A 236 6.09 2.77 -7.81
C ILE A 236 4.99 1.91 -8.42
N GLY A 237 4.36 2.42 -9.47
CA GLY A 237 3.52 1.65 -10.36
C GLY A 237 4.12 1.64 -11.76
N ARG A 238 4.32 0.45 -12.34
CA ARG A 238 4.78 0.28 -13.73
C ARG A 238 3.70 -0.40 -14.55
N ILE A 239 3.23 0.27 -15.58
CA ILE A 239 2.28 -0.26 -16.56
C ILE A 239 3.04 -0.48 -17.86
N THR A 240 3.05 -1.71 -18.36
CA THR A 240 3.68 -2.06 -19.64
C THR A 240 2.58 -2.44 -20.62
N PHE A 241 2.54 -1.75 -21.76
CA PHE A 241 1.66 -2.13 -22.85
C PHE A 241 2.31 -3.29 -23.60
N LEU A 242 1.71 -4.47 -23.49
CA LEU A 242 2.08 -5.58 -24.35
C LEU A 242 1.49 -5.29 -25.73
N TYR A 243 2.35 -5.24 -26.76
CA TYR A 243 1.87 -5.29 -28.13
C TYR A 243 1.23 -6.65 -28.34
N ALA A 244 -0.07 -6.74 -28.09
CA ALA A 244 -0.85 -7.80 -28.70
C ALA A 244 -0.74 -7.56 -30.20
N TYR A 245 -0.26 -8.54 -30.95
CA TYR A 245 -0.63 -8.69 -32.34
C TYR A 245 -2.15 -8.90 -32.36
N ILE A 246 -2.91 -7.83 -32.20
CA ILE A 246 -4.32 -7.83 -32.48
C ILE A 246 -4.35 -7.95 -33.99
N GLN A 247 -4.45 -9.18 -34.49
CA GLN A 247 -5.06 -9.43 -35.79
C GLN A 247 -6.50 -8.91 -35.66
N THR A 248 -6.67 -7.60 -35.79
CA THR A 248 -7.95 -7.07 -36.19
C THR A 248 -8.13 -7.64 -37.59
N CYS A 249 -8.92 -8.72 -37.70
CA CYS A 249 -9.66 -8.96 -38.91
C CYS A 249 -10.57 -7.73 -39.06
N VAL A 250 -10.02 -6.64 -39.58
CA VAL A 250 -10.80 -5.57 -40.18
C VAL A 250 -11.43 -6.27 -41.38
N ILE A 251 -12.60 -6.85 -41.16
CA ILE A 251 -13.51 -7.16 -42.23
C ILE A 251 -13.88 -5.79 -42.78
N PHE A 252 -13.11 -5.31 -43.75
CA PHE A 252 -13.61 -4.34 -44.69
C PHE A 252 -14.79 -5.03 -45.38
N LYS A 253 -15.99 -4.85 -44.83
CA LYS A 253 -17.20 -4.92 -45.65
C LYS A 253 -17.06 -3.76 -46.61
N SER A 254 -16.41 -4.01 -47.74
CA SER A 254 -16.46 -3.15 -48.91
C SER A 254 -17.93 -3.00 -49.29
N ASN A 255 -18.55 -1.93 -48.80
CA ASN A 255 -19.78 -1.42 -49.38
C ASN A 255 -19.41 -0.98 -50.80
N TYR A 256 -19.66 -1.87 -51.77
CA TYR A 256 -19.68 -1.54 -53.19
C TYR A 256 -20.86 -0.62 -53.46
N TYR A 257 -20.71 0.66 -53.12
CA TYR A 257 -21.58 1.71 -53.64
C TYR A 257 -20.74 2.93 -54.02
N LEU A 258 -20.69 3.11 -55.34
CA LEU A 258 -20.46 4.34 -56.09
C LEU A 258 -19.29 5.23 -55.65
N TYR A 259 -18.23 5.23 -56.45
CA TYR A 259 -17.79 6.49 -57.07
C TYR A 259 -17.46 6.24 -58.54
N MET A 260 -18.41 6.63 -59.39
CA MET A 260 -18.17 6.96 -60.79
C MET A 260 -17.12 8.07 -60.85
N PHE A 261 -15.96 7.81 -61.41
CA PHE A 261 -15.17 8.85 -62.06
C PHE A 261 -14.99 8.49 -63.54
N LEU A 262 -15.67 9.30 -64.34
CA LEU A 262 -15.59 9.42 -65.79
C LEU A 262 -14.13 9.62 -66.20
N PHE A 263 -13.57 8.73 -67.02
CA PHE A 263 -12.43 9.07 -67.87
C PHE A 263 -12.99 9.41 -69.25
N THR A 264 -13.04 10.71 -69.55
CA THR A 264 -13.23 11.20 -70.92
C THR A 264 -11.94 10.97 -71.70
N ALA A 265 -12.06 10.26 -72.82
CA ALA A 265 -11.04 10.16 -73.84
C ALA A 265 -10.68 11.53 -74.42
N ILE A 266 -9.39 11.77 -74.63
CA ILE A 266 -8.93 12.71 -75.66
C ILE A 266 -7.95 11.93 -76.53
N SER A 267 -8.43 11.54 -77.72
CA SER A 267 -7.56 11.27 -78.85
C SER A 267 -7.31 12.57 -79.58
N THR A 268 -6.09 12.84 -80.01
CA THR A 268 -5.84 13.60 -81.24
C THR A 268 -4.54 13.16 -81.88
N THR A 269 -4.71 12.55 -83.06
CA THR A 269 -3.92 12.62 -84.31
C THR A 269 -2.45 12.23 -84.28
#